data_AF-A0A952DT67-F1
#
_entry.id   AF-A0A952DT67-F1
#
_cell.length_a   1.000
_cell.length_b   1.000
_cell.length_c   1.000
_cell.angle_alpha   90.00
_cell.angle_beta   90.00
_cell.angle_gamma   90.00
#
_symmetry.space_group_name_H-M   'P 1'
#
loop_
_entity.id
_entity.type
_entity.pdbx_description
1 polymer ?
#
loop_
_entity_poly.entity_id
_entity_poly.type
_entity_poly.pdbx_seq_one_letter_code
_entity_poly.pdbx_strand_id
1 'polypeptide(L)'
;MNINRNNYEEFLLLYLDNELNSHQLNAVEIFLQQNPDLQQEFFLLQETKLLNEPISNFNKTSLYKSTVATIHQNNYQEQFLLYWKMKNKL
;
A
#
# COMPACT_ATOMS: atom_id res chain seq x y z
N MET A 1 8.28 14.36 20.41
CA MET A 1 7.30 13.54 21.16
C MET A 1 8.02 12.32 21.65
N ASN A 2 7.88 11.97 22.93
CA ASN A 2 8.67 10.90 23.57
C ASN A 2 7.77 9.70 23.87
N ILE A 3 8.34 8.50 23.75
CA ILE A 3 7.69 7.25 24.10
C ILE A 3 7.50 7.13 25.62
N ASN A 4 6.36 6.58 26.02
CA ASN A 4 5.96 6.31 27.40
C ASN A 4 4.88 5.21 27.43
N ARG A 5 4.46 4.79 28.62
CA ARG A 5 3.52 3.67 28.82
C ARG A 5 2.10 3.91 28.27
N ASN A 6 1.75 5.14 27.87
CA ASN A 6 0.45 5.44 27.28
C ASN A 6 0.47 5.48 25.74
N ASN A 7 1.65 5.58 25.12
CA ASN A 7 1.79 5.70 23.66
C ASN A 7 2.78 4.70 23.04
N TYR A 8 3.38 3.82 23.85
CA TYR A 8 4.38 2.88 23.36
C TYR A 8 3.86 1.98 22.25
N GLU A 9 2.62 1.50 22.34
CA GLU A 9 2.01 0.63 21.33
C GLU A 9 2.01 1.29 19.94
N GLU A 10 1.59 2.56 19.85
CA GLU A 10 1.65 3.34 18.59
C GLU A 10 3.09 3.44 18.08
N PHE A 11 4.06 3.72 18.95
CA PHE A 11 5.46 3.76 18.57
C PHE A 11 6.01 2.40 18.10
N LEU A 12 5.57 1.29 18.70
CA LEU A 12 5.97 -0.06 18.27
C LEU A 12 5.40 -0.39 16.90
N LEU A 13 4.15 -0.01 16.61
CA LEU A 13 3.55 -0.18 15.27
C LEU A 13 4.31 0.63 14.22
N LEU A 14 4.55 1.93 14.48
CA LEU A 14 5.34 2.78 13.58
C LEU A 14 6.77 2.25 13.37
N TYR A 15 7.37 1.66 14.40
CA TYR A 15 8.68 1.00 14.29
C TYR A 15 8.61 -0.18 13.31
N LEU A 16 7.59 -1.03 13.42
CA LEU A 16 7.43 -2.19 12.54
C LEU A 16 7.18 -1.82 11.09
N ASP A 17 6.48 -0.72 10.85
CA ASP A 17 6.17 -0.20 9.51
C ASP A 17 7.30 0.65 8.90
N ASN A 18 8.41 0.86 9.64
CA ASN A 18 9.53 1.72 9.26
C ASN A 18 9.15 3.20 9.04
N GLU A 19 8.20 3.72 9.81
CA GLU A 19 7.71 5.10 9.70
C GLU A 19 8.39 6.07 10.69
N LEU A 20 9.29 5.56 11.54
CA LEU A 20 10.04 6.35 12.52
C LEU A 20 11.33 6.94 11.94
N ASN A 21 11.67 8.15 12.37
CA ASN A 21 12.99 8.72 12.11
C ASN A 21 14.06 8.15 13.07
N SER A 22 15.34 8.43 12.78
CA SER A 22 16.48 7.87 13.53
C SER A 22 16.46 8.18 15.03
N HIS A 23 15.99 9.37 15.43
CA HIS A 23 15.89 9.72 16.85
C HIS A 23 14.77 8.94 17.55
N GLN A 24 13.65 8.74 16.87
CA GLN A 24 12.52 7.98 17.41
C GLN A 24 12.83 6.48 17.50
N LEU A 25 13.51 5.91 16.49
CA LEU A 25 13.97 4.52 16.52
C LEU A 25 14.83 4.26 17.77
N ASN A 26 15.82 5.12 18.02
CA ASN A 26 16.68 5.02 19.18
C ASN A 26 15.89 5.12 20.51
N ALA A 27 14.91 6.03 20.57
CA ALA A 27 14.04 6.16 21.74
C ALA A 27 13.22 4.88 22.00
N VAL A 28 12.71 4.22 20.96
CA VAL A 28 11.99 2.94 21.07
C VAL A 28 12.93 1.83 21.57
N GLU A 29 14.14 1.73 21.01
CA GLU A 29 15.12 0.71 21.41
C GLU A 29 15.52 0.85 22.89
N ILE A 30 15.82 2.07 23.34
CA ILE A 30 16.11 2.35 24.76
C ILE A 30 14.90 2.00 25.63
N PHE A 31 13.69 2.34 25.20
CA PHE A 31 12.48 2.07 25.96
C PHE A 31 12.22 0.57 26.11
N LEU A 32 12.41 -0.23 25.05
CA LEU A 32 12.28 -1.69 25.11
C LEU A 32 13.34 -2.34 26.00
N GLN A 33 14.57 -1.80 26.06
CA GLN A 33 15.60 -2.28 26.98
C GLN A 33 15.25 -2.02 28.45
N GLN A 34 14.60 -0.89 28.74
CA GLN A 34 14.21 -0.51 30.10
C GLN A 34 12.92 -1.19 30.56
N ASN A 35 12.12 -1.74 29.65
CA ASN A 35 10.82 -2.34 29.92
C ASN A 35 10.76 -3.77 29.35
N PRO A 36 11.40 -4.76 30.00
CA PRO A 36 11.46 -6.14 29.50
C PRO A 36 10.09 -6.82 29.35
N ASP A 37 9.10 -6.36 30.11
CA ASP A 37 7.71 -6.82 30.04
C ASP A 37 7.09 -6.59 28.65
N LEU A 38 7.54 -5.57 27.94
CA LEU A 38 7.04 -5.23 26.60
C LEU A 38 7.69 -6.06 25.49
N GLN A 39 8.75 -6.82 25.78
CA GLN A 39 9.42 -7.64 24.76
C GLN A 39 8.50 -8.73 24.20
N GLN A 40 7.68 -9.35 25.05
CA GLN A 40 6.73 -10.36 24.62
C GLN A 40 5.65 -9.76 23.71
N GLU A 41 5.13 -8.59 24.06
CA GLU A 41 4.14 -7.88 23.26
C GLU A 41 4.72 -7.44 21.91
N PHE A 42 5.93 -6.88 21.92
CA PHE A 42 6.63 -6.53 20.69
C PHE A 42 6.92 -7.74 19.79
N PHE A 43 7.21 -8.89 20.38
CA PHE A 43 7.35 -10.14 19.63
C PHE A 43 6.01 -10.55 18.98
N LEU A 44 4.90 -10.49 19.71
CA LEU A 44 3.57 -10.80 19.15
C LEU A 44 3.20 -9.85 18.00
N LEU A 45 3.51 -8.56 18.12
CA LEU A 45 3.28 -7.59 17.04
C LEU A 45 4.13 -7.89 15.80
N GLN A 46 5.39 -8.30 15.96
CA GLN A 46 6.24 -8.70 14.83
C GLN A 46 5.65 -9.86 14.03
N GLU A 47 5.04 -10.84 14.70
CA GLU A 47 4.40 -11.99 14.03
C GLU A 47 3.16 -11.58 13.21
N THR A 48 2.56 -10.42 13.47
CA THR A 48 1.45 -9.88 12.65
C THR A 48 1.92 -9.21 11.36
N LYS A 49 3.22 -8.96 11.23
CA LYS A 49 3.78 -8.29 10.05
C LYS A 49 3.66 -9.21 8.84
N LEU A 50 2.83 -8.82 7.88
CA LEU A 50 2.71 -9.54 6.63
C LEU A 50 4.05 -9.49 5.88
N LEU A 51 4.54 -10.66 5.48
CA LEU A 51 5.70 -10.73 4.61
C LEU A 51 5.37 -10.08 3.28
N ASN A 52 6.30 -9.30 2.72
CA ASN A 52 6.15 -8.80 1.36
C ASN A 52 6.00 -10.00 0.43
N GLU A 53 4.81 -10.18 -0.13
CA GLU A 53 4.64 -11.11 -1.23
C GLU A 53 5.47 -10.60 -2.41
N PRO A 54 6.22 -11.48 -3.09
CA PRO A 54 6.91 -11.08 -4.31
C PRO A 54 5.86 -10.50 -5.26
N ILE A 55 6.11 -9.29 -5.75
CA ILE A 55 5.23 -8.63 -6.70
C ILE A 55 5.16 -9.56 -7.92
N SER A 56 4.05 -10.30 -8.04
CA SER A 56 3.70 -11.02 -9.25
C SER A 56 3.85 -10.02 -10.40
N ASN A 57 4.65 -10.35 -11.41
CA ASN A 57 4.79 -9.54 -12.62
C ASN A 57 3.47 -9.60 -13.39
N PHE A 58 2.50 -8.87 -12.87
CA PHE A 58 1.14 -8.88 -13.32
C PHE A 58 1.05 -7.96 -14.53
N ASN A 59 0.66 -8.51 -15.67
CA ASN A 59 0.51 -7.74 -16.90
C ASN A 59 -0.64 -6.74 -16.74
N LYS A 60 -0.34 -5.51 -16.31
CA LYS A 60 -1.33 -4.43 -16.15
C LYS A 60 -2.15 -4.18 -17.42
N THR A 61 -1.61 -4.49 -18.61
CA THR A 61 -2.35 -4.30 -19.86
C THR A 61 -3.56 -5.24 -20.00
N SER A 62 -3.57 -6.38 -19.28
CA SER A 62 -4.71 -7.30 -19.27
C SER A 62 -5.92 -6.78 -18.51
N LEU A 63 -5.75 -5.76 -17.65
CA LEU A 63 -6.84 -5.10 -16.93
C LEU A 63 -7.60 -4.10 -17.79
N TYR A 64 -7.01 -3.66 -18.91
CA TYR A 64 -7.73 -2.79 -19.82
C TYR A 64 -8.84 -3.59 -20.47
N LYS A 65 -10.07 -3.07 -20.35
CA LYS A 65 -11.20 -3.58 -21.12
C LYS A 65 -10.79 -3.56 -22.59
N SER A 66 -10.81 -4.73 -23.24
CA SER A 66 -10.60 -4.83 -24.69
C SER A 66 -11.82 -4.25 -25.39
N THR A 67 -11.91 -2.92 -25.41
CA THR A 67 -12.76 -2.21 -26.34
C THR A 67 -12.04 -2.25 -27.68
N VAL A 68 -12.61 -3.00 -28.61
CA VAL A 68 -12.22 -2.96 -30.02
C VAL A 68 -12.07 -1.50 -30.42
N ALA A 69 -10.87 -1.18 -30.92
CA ALA A 69 -10.39 0.11 -31.39
C ALA A 69 -9.92 1.11 -30.32
N THR A 70 -8.62 1.06 -30.05
CA THR A 70 -7.85 2.26 -29.67
C THR A 70 -8.19 3.38 -30.66
N ILE A 71 -8.72 4.47 -30.13
CA ILE A 71 -9.02 5.65 -30.93
C ILE A 71 -7.71 6.39 -31.19
N HIS A 72 -7.37 6.55 -32.46
CA HIS A 72 -6.22 7.27 -32.98
C HIS A 72 -6.68 8.46 -33.83
N GLN A 73 -5.79 9.42 -34.07
CA GLN A 73 -6.08 10.60 -34.90
C GLN A 73 -6.55 10.27 -36.33
N ASN A 74 -6.33 9.05 -36.82
CA ASN A 74 -6.76 8.62 -38.14
C ASN A 74 -8.05 7.80 -38.16
N ASN A 75 -8.59 7.37 -37.00
CA ASN A 75 -9.81 6.55 -36.95
C ASN A 75 -10.90 7.11 -36.02
N TYR A 76 -10.66 8.23 -35.32
CA TYR A 76 -11.58 8.79 -34.32
C TYR A 76 -12.95 9.17 -34.90
N GLN A 77 -13.01 9.61 -36.14
CA GLN A 77 -14.26 9.98 -36.82
C GLN A 77 -15.15 8.75 -37.03
N GLU A 78 -14.58 7.65 -37.51
CA GLU A 78 -15.32 6.38 -37.72
C GLU A 78 -15.76 5.75 -36.39
N GLN A 79 -14.89 5.80 -35.37
CA GLN A 79 -15.21 5.30 -34.04
C GLN A 79 -16.32 6.11 -33.36
N PHE A 80 -16.32 7.43 -33.51
CA PHE A 80 -17.40 8.29 -33.02
C PHE A 80 -18.75 7.93 -33.68
N LEU A 81 -18.77 7.69 -34.99
CA LEU A 81 -19.97 7.29 -35.71
C LEU A 81 -20.48 5.90 -35.28
N LEU A 82 -19.59 4.93 -35.07
CA LEU A 82 -19.95 3.60 -34.55
C LEU A 82 -20.56 3.69 -33.16
N TYR A 83 -19.95 4.46 -32.26
CA TYR A 83 -20.47 4.70 -30.91
C TYR A 83 -21.85 5.37 -30.94
N TRP A 84 -22.01 6.40 -31.78
CA TRP A 84 -23.28 7.12 -31.92
C TRP A 84 -24.38 6.21 -32.47
N LYS A 85 -24.10 5.36 -33.46
CA LYS A 85 -25.05 4.35 -33.98
C LYS A 85 -25.45 3.34 -32.90
N MET A 86 -24.48 2.81 -32.15
CA MET A 86 -24.74 1.85 -31.07
C MET A 86 -25.63 2.44 -29.97
N LYS A 87 -25.47 3.72 -29.63
CA LYS A 87 -26.26 4.40 -28.59
C LYS A 87 -27.65 4.84 -29.05
N ASN A 88 -27.83 5.17 -30.32
CA ASN A 88 -29.10 5.67 -30.87
C ASN A 88 -29.93 4.60 -31.59
N LYS A 89 -29.48 3.34 -31.60
CA LYS A 89 -30.23 2.14 -32.03
C LYS A 89 -30.94 2.31 -33.39
N LEU A 90 -30.19 2.80 -34.38
CA LEU A 90 -30.53 2.70 -35.81
C LEU A 90 -29.97 1.40 -36.39
#